data_AF-Q9UZH1-F1
#
_entry.id   AF-Q9UZH1-F1
#
_cell.length_a   1.000
_cell.length_b   1.000
_cell.length_c   1.000
_cell.angle_alpha   90.00
_cell.angle_beta   90.00
_cell.angle_gamma   90.00
#
_symmetry.space_group_name_H-M   'P 1'
#
loop_
_entity.id
_entity.type
_entity.pdbx_description
1 polymer ?
#
loop_
_entity_poly.entity_id
_entity_poly.type
_entity_poly.pdbx_seq_one_letter_code
_entity_poly.pdbx_strand_id
1 'polypeptide(L)' 'MENAYELFQKLPDDLKREVIDYIEFLLEKKAKKKRGQLKLTWKGALKELRDKYSSVELQHKALEWWE' A
#
# COMPACT_ATOMS: atom_id res chain seq x y z
N MET A 1 -28.85 9.48 13.32
CA MET A 1 -28.56 8.61 12.15
C MET A 1 -29.82 8.34 11.31
N GLU A 2 -31.05 8.59 11.81
CA GLU A 2 -32.30 8.39 11.06
C GLU A 2 -32.36 9.07 9.68
N ASN A 3 -31.71 10.21 9.52
CA ASN A 3 -31.82 11.02 8.29
C ASN A 3 -31.15 10.38 7.05
N ALA A 4 -30.14 9.52 7.22
CA ALA A 4 -29.40 8.97 6.08
C ALA A 4 -30.19 7.93 5.28
N TYR A 5 -30.99 7.12 5.97
CA TYR A 5 -31.79 6.06 5.34
C TYR A 5 -33.00 6.65 4.60
N GLU A 6 -33.62 7.70 5.16
CA GLU A 6 -34.72 8.42 4.50
C GLU A 6 -34.25 9.14 3.23
N LEU A 7 -33.06 9.75 3.27
CA LEU A 7 -32.46 10.35 2.08
C LEU A 7 -32.14 9.29 1.02
N PHE A 8 -31.58 8.15 1.43
CA PHE A 8 -31.29 7.03 0.54
C PHE A 8 -32.54 6.49 -0.17
N GLN A 9 -33.67 6.39 0.52
CA GLN A 9 -34.92 5.93 -0.08
C GLN A 9 -35.48 6.90 -1.14
N LYS A 10 -35.24 8.21 -0.97
CA LYS A 10 -35.67 9.25 -1.92
C LYS A 10 -34.82 9.32 -3.19
N LEU A 11 -33.68 8.62 -3.26
CA LEU A 11 -32.85 8.60 -4.45
C LEU A 11 -33.46 7.71 -5.56
N PRO A 12 -33.31 8.12 -6.84
CA PRO A 12 -33.49 7.24 -7.99
C PRO A 12 -32.61 5.99 -7.88
N ASP A 13 -33.04 4.87 -8.45
CA ASP A 13 -32.36 3.58 -8.32
C ASP A 13 -30.94 3.57 -8.90
N ASP A 14 -30.67 4.40 -9.92
CA ASP A 14 -29.34 4.60 -10.50
C ASP A 14 -28.35 5.15 -9.46
N LEU A 15 -28.76 6.19 -8.73
CA LEU A 15 -27.93 6.84 -7.72
C LEU A 15 -27.81 6.00 -6.43
N LYS A 16 -28.82 5.17 -6.10
CA LYS A 16 -28.71 4.21 -5.00
C LYS A 16 -27.56 3.23 -5.24
N ARG A 17 -27.39 2.79 -6.49
CA ARG A 17 -26.32 1.87 -6.88
C ARG A 17 -24.94 2.51 -6.68
N GLU A 18 -24.77 3.75 -7.10
CA GLU A 18 -23.52 4.51 -6.89
C GLU A 18 -23.18 4.68 -5.39
N VAL A 19 -24.19 4.93 -4.56
CA VAL A 19 -24.01 5.04 -3.10
C VAL A 19 -23.59 3.69 -2.50
N ILE A 20 -24.18 2.58 -2.93
CA ILE A 20 -23.78 1.23 -2.48
C ILE A 20 -22.32 0.96 -2.87
N ASP A 21 -21.96 1.21 -4.13
CA ASP A 21 -20.59 1.03 -4.62
C ASP A 21 -19.59 1.88 -3.83
N TYR A 22 -19.97 3.11 -3.46
CA TYR A 22 -19.13 3.98 -2.65
C TYR A 22 -18.98 3.47 -1.21
N ILE A 23 -20.04 2.91 -0.62
CA ILE A 23 -19.98 2.28 0.71
C ILE A 23 -19.03 1.07 0.68
N GLU A 24 -19.15 0.21 -0.33
CA GLU A 24 -18.25 -0.94 -0.53
C GLU A 24 -16.80 -0.50 -0.70
N PHE A 25 -16.56 0.52 -1.52
CA PHE A 25 -15.24 1.13 -1.69
C PHE A 25 -14.66 1.65 -0.37
N LEU A 26 -15.46 2.35 0.45
CA LEU A 26 -14.99 2.87 1.74
C LEU A 26 -14.64 1.75 2.72
N LEU A 27 -15.43 0.67 2.75
CA LEU A 27 -15.16 -0.52 3.56
C LEU A 27 -13.85 -1.19 3.13
N GLU A 28 -13.64 -1.37 1.83
CA GLU A 28 -12.42 -1.96 1.29
C GLU A 28 -11.19 -1.06 1.50
N LYS A 29 -11.33 0.26 1.30
CA LYS A 29 -10.26 1.25 1.55
C LYS A 29 -9.84 1.28 3.01
N LYS A 30 -10.79 1.16 3.95
CA LYS A 30 -10.50 1.07 5.38
C LYS A 30 -9.77 -0.24 5.72
N ALA A 31 -10.12 -1.35 5.06
CA ALA A 31 -9.39 -2.62 5.20
C ALA A 31 -7.96 -2.53 4.65
N LYS A 32 -7.75 -1.87 3.51
CA LYS A 32 -6.42 -1.67 2.87
C LYS A 32 -5.49 -0.73 3.66
N LYS A 33 -6.01 0.16 4.51
CA LYS A 33 -5.21 1.06 5.37
C LYS A 33 -4.39 0.34 6.45
N LYS A 34 -4.54 -0.97 6.62
CA LYS A 34 -3.68 -1.79 7.51
C LYS A 34 -2.40 -2.32 6.84
N ARG A 35 -1.99 -1.82 5.67
CA ARG A 35 -0.59 -2.00 5.23
C ARG A 35 0.28 -1.18 6.19
N GLY A 36 0.82 -1.84 7.22
CA GLY A 36 1.73 -1.24 8.19
C GLY A 36 2.88 -0.51 7.50
N GLN A 37 3.51 0.44 8.21
CA GLN A 37 4.67 1.16 7.68
C GLN A 37 5.66 0.19 7.03
N LEU A 38 6.15 0.55 5.84
CA LEU A 38 7.21 -0.19 5.18
C LEU A 38 8.39 -0.32 6.15
N LYS A 39 8.70 -1.54 6.57
CA LYS A 39 9.72 -1.77 7.61
C LYS A 39 11.13 -1.41 7.14
N LEU A 40 11.36 -1.34 5.83
CA LEU A 40 12.64 -1.01 5.19
C LEU A 40 13.84 -1.69 5.88
N THR A 41 13.68 -2.97 6.27
CA THR A 41 14.66 -3.71 7.07
C THR A 41 16.01 -3.87 6.37
N TRP A 42 16.02 -3.75 5.04
CA TRP A 42 17.23 -3.77 4.22
C TRP A 42 18.00 -2.45 4.23
N LYS A 43 17.40 -1.34 4.70
CA LYS A 43 18.04 -0.02 4.71
C LYS A 43 19.23 -0.04 5.68
N GLY A 44 20.43 0.07 5.12
CA GLY A 44 21.67 0.08 5.90
C GLY A 44 22.28 -1.30 6.15
N ALA A 45 21.74 -2.37 5.57
CA ALA A 45 22.29 -3.73 5.70
C ALA A 45 23.75 -3.85 5.23
N LEU A 46 24.20 -2.97 4.32
CA LEU A 46 25.57 -2.96 3.80
C LEU A 46 26.51 -1.97 4.51
N LYS A 47 26.11 -1.39 5.67
CA LYS A 47 26.90 -0.37 6.36
C LYS A 47 28.30 -0.86 6.74
N GLU A 48 28.41 -2.10 7.18
CA GLU A 48 29.68 -2.73 7.61
C GLU A 48 30.62 -3.06 6.44
N LEU A 49 30.09 -3.09 5.21
CA LEU A 49 30.86 -3.37 4.00
C LEU A 49 31.44 -2.10 3.39
N ARG A 50 31.02 -0.91 3.84
CA ARG A 50 31.48 0.39 3.33
C ARG A 50 32.99 0.56 3.41
N ASP A 51 33.59 0.10 4.51
CA ASP A 51 35.03 0.26 4.75
C ASP A 51 35.85 -0.88 4.11
N LYS A 52 35.17 -1.92 3.60
CA LYS A 52 35.78 -3.12 3.01
C LYS A 52 35.66 -3.20 1.50
N TYR A 53 34.63 -2.57 0.94
CA TYR A 53 34.33 -2.60 -0.48
C TYR A 53 33.85 -1.24 -0.97
N SER A 54 34.38 -0.83 -2.12
CA SER A 54 33.82 0.24 -2.92
C SER A 54 32.49 -0.17 -3.54
N SER A 55 31.67 0.81 -3.92
CA SER A 55 30.38 0.55 -4.58
C SER A 55 30.52 -0.26 -5.88
N VAL A 56 31.65 -0.11 -6.58
CA VAL A 56 31.94 -0.82 -7.83
C VAL A 56 32.31 -2.29 -7.58
N GLU A 57 33.08 -2.59 -6.53
CA GLU A 57 33.42 -3.97 -6.18
C GLU A 57 32.18 -4.77 -5.73
N LEU A 58 31.26 -4.13 -4.99
CA LEU A 58 29.98 -4.74 -4.64
C LEU A 58 29.12 -5.03 -5.88
N GLN A 59 29.18 -4.17 -6.90
CA GLN A 59 28.47 -4.39 -8.16
C GLN A 59 29.02 -5.60 -8.91
N HIS A 60 30.34 -5.74 -9.02
CA HIS A 60 30.96 -6.91 -9.66
C HIS A 60 30.64 -8.20 -8.89
N LYS A 61 30.75 -8.20 -7.55
CA LYS A 61 30.36 -9.35 -6.72
C LYS A 61 28.89 -9.72 -6.85
N ALA A 62 28.01 -8.73 -6.99
CA ALA A 62 26.60 -9.00 -7.22
C ALA A 62 26.43 -9.75 -8.55
N LEU A 63 27.05 -9.29 -9.64
CA LEU A 63 26.99 -9.95 -10.94
C LEU A 63 27.49 -11.41 -10.89
N GLU A 64 28.58 -11.68 -10.16
CA GLU A 64 29.10 -13.04 -9.93
C GLU A 64 28.12 -13.97 -9.19
N TRP A 65 27.24 -13.43 -8.33
CA TRP A 65 26.25 -14.23 -7.60
C TRP A 65 24.98 -14.55 -8.38
N TRP A 66 24.77 -13.87 -9.51
CA TRP A 66 23.62 -14.12 -10.40
C TRP A 66 23.94 -15.06 -11.56
N GLU A 67 25.22 -15.38 -11.78
CA GLU A 67 25.69 -16.46 -12.67
C GLU A 67 25.55 -17.85 -11.99
#